data_AF-F2JIP5-F1
#
_entry.id   AF-F2JIP5-F1
#
_cell.length_a   1.000
_cell.length_b   1.000
_cell.length_c   1.000
_cell.angle_alpha   90.00
_cell.angle_beta   90.00
_cell.angle_gamma   90.00
#
_symmetry.space_group_name_H-M   'P 1'
#
loop_
_entity.id
_entity.type
_entity.pdbx_description
1 polymer ?
#
loop_
_entity_poly.entity_id
_entity_poly.type
_entity_poly.pdbx_seq_one_letter_code
_entity_poly.pdbx_strand_id
1 'polypeptide(L)' 'MTQLSGLFSVYIDSIMLVIGLYMAFVQSNNLIRVDHMDREGRFSKVVGWIYIIVGILGFIITSI' A
#
# COMPACT_ATOMS: atom_id res chain seq x y z
N MET A 1 -19.02 -20.58 1.37
CA MET A 1 -17.60 -20.20 1.59
C MET A 1 -17.09 -19.15 0.59
N THR A 2 -17.67 -19.03 -0.60
CA THR A 2 -17.25 -18.08 -1.66
C THR A 2 -17.51 -16.60 -1.34
N GLN A 3 -18.65 -16.23 -0.75
CA GLN A 3 -18.96 -14.82 -0.43
C GLN A 3 -18.09 -14.23 0.69
N LEU A 4 -17.81 -15.02 1.73
CA LEU A 4 -16.91 -14.62 2.83
C LEU A 4 -15.49 -14.40 2.30
N SER A 5 -14.99 -15.29 1.44
CA SER A 5 -13.67 -15.15 0.82
C SER A 5 -13.54 -13.88 -0.03
N GLY A 6 -14.57 -13.53 -0.80
CA GLY A 6 -14.56 -12.31 -1.61
C GLY A 6 -14.55 -11.03 -0.76
N LEU A 7 -15.36 -10.99 0.31
CA LEU A 7 -15.38 -9.86 1.24
C LEU A 7 -14.04 -9.67 1.97
N PHE A 8 -13.41 -10.78 2.39
CA PHE A 8 -12.08 -10.73 3.01
C PHE A 8 -10.99 -10.25 2.04
N SER A 9 -11.06 -10.67 0.76
CA SER A 9 -10.08 -10.24 -0.26
C SER A 9 -10.15 -8.73 -0.49
N VAL A 10 -11.35 -8.20 -0.74
CA VAL A 10 -11.55 -6.76 -0.95
C VAL A 10 -11.14 -5.94 0.29
N TYR A 11 -11.38 -6.46 1.49
CA TYR A 11 -10.95 -5.81 2.73
C TYR A 11 -9.42 -5.74 2.84
N ILE A 12 -8.71 -6.83 2.52
CA ILE A 12 -7.24 -6.85 2.52
C ILE A 12 -6.70 -5.90 1.46
N ASP A 13 -7.23 -5.92 0.25
CA ASP A 13 -6.82 -5.04 -0.84
C ASP A 13 -6.98 -3.55 -0.46
N SER A 14 -8.10 -3.22 0.20
CA SER A 14 -8.37 -1.86 0.70
C SER A 14 -7.36 -1.42 1.75
N ILE A 15 -7.02 -2.29 2.71
CA ILE A 15 -6.01 -2.00 3.73
C ILE A 15 -4.62 -1.83 3.10
N MET A 16 -4.25 -2.72 2.17
CA MET A 16 -2.97 -2.64 1.47
C MET A 16 -2.83 -1.33 0.71
N LEU A 17 -3.90 -0.85 0.08
CA LEU A 17 -3.94 0.45 -0.57
C LEU A 17 -3.71 1.61 0.41
N VAL A 18 -4.41 1.61 1.54
CA VAL A 18 -4.26 2.67 2.56
C VAL A 18 -2.85 2.67 3.15
N ILE A 19 -2.30 1.51 3.47
CA ILE A 19 -0.93 1.36 3.97
C ILE A 19 0.07 1.83 2.91
N GLY A 20 -0.12 1.42 1.65
CA GLY A 20 0.73 1.83 0.54
C GLY A 20 0.75 3.34 0.34
N LEU A 21 -0.42 4.00 0.38
CA LEU A 21 -0.54 5.46 0.33
C LEU A 21 0.17 6.13 1.50
N TYR A 22 -0.02 5.63 2.72
CA TYR A 22 0.65 6.16 3.91
C TYR A 22 2.17 6.06 3.78
N MET A 23 2.70 4.90 3.38
CA MET A 23 4.14 4.69 3.20
C MET A 23 4.71 5.58 2.09
N ALA A 24 4.02 5.65 0.95
CA ALA A 24 4.49 6.37 -0.23
C ALA A 24 4.52 7.90 -0.05
N PHE A 25 3.54 8.45 0.67
CA PHE A 25 3.35 9.89 0.76
C PHE A 25 3.63 10.48 2.14
N VAL A 26 3.16 9.84 3.22
CA VAL A 26 3.27 10.40 4.58
C VAL A 26 4.58 9.97 5.22
N GLN A 27 4.81 8.67 5.34
CA GLN A 27 6.00 8.12 6.00
C GLN A 27 7.28 8.52 5.24
N SER A 28 7.32 8.29 3.93
CA SER A 28 8.45 8.71 3.09
C SER A 28 8.80 10.20 3.28
N ASN A 29 7.79 11.07 3.30
CA ASN A 29 8.01 12.51 3.42
C ASN A 29 8.46 12.92 4.83
N ASN A 30 7.95 12.28 5.87
CA ASN A 30 8.42 12.52 7.24
C ASN A 30 9.88 12.07 7.41
N LEU A 31 10.23 10.87 6.92
CA LEU A 31 11.62 10.40 7.01
C LEU A 31 12.59 11.31 6.26
N ILE A 32 12.21 11.82 5.09
CA ILE A 32 13.07 12.72 4.31
C ILE A 32 13.15 14.10 4.96
N ARG A 33 12.01 14.70 5.35
CA ARG A 33 11.96 16.12 5.74
C ARG A 33 12.15 16.38 7.23
N VAL A 34 11.72 15.46 8.09
CA VAL A 34 11.78 15.63 9.54
C VAL A 34 13.01 14.92 10.08
N ASP A 35 13.16 13.64 9.74
CA ASP A 35 14.22 12.80 10.30
C ASP A 35 15.54 12.87 9.50
N HIS A 36 15.53 13.51 8.33
CA HIS A 36 16.70 13.64 7.43
C HIS A 36 17.29 12.28 7.00
N MET A 37 16.43 11.25 6.95
CA MET A 37 16.76 9.87 6.61
C MET A 37 16.43 9.59 5.13
N ASP A 38 17.17 10.22 4.22
CA ASP A 38 16.91 10.17 2.77
C ASP A 38 16.81 8.76 2.19
N ARG A 39 17.70 7.86 2.64
CA ARG A 39 17.75 6.48 2.14
C ARG A 39 16.50 5.70 2.55
N GLU A 40 16.09 5.82 3.80
CA GLU A 40 14.94 5.09 4.34
C GLU A 40 13.63 5.68 3.85
N GLY A 41 13.53 7.00 3.75
CA GLY A 41 12.37 7.66 3.17
C GLY A 41 12.18 7.31 1.69
N ARG A 42 13.26 7.18 0.91
CA ARG A 42 13.18 6.71 -0.48
C ARG A 42 12.81 5.23 -0.58
N PHE A 43 13.31 4.39 0.32
CA PHE A 43 12.94 2.98 0.41
C PHE A 43 11.45 2.81 0.77
N SER A 44 10.98 3.49 1.82
CA SER A 44 9.57 3.52 2.23
C SER A 44 8.67 3.98 1.08
N LYS A 45 9.12 4.96 0.28
CA LYS A 45 8.41 5.39 -0.93
C LYS A 45 8.22 4.27 -1.94
N VAL A 46 9.31 3.56 -2.27
CA VAL A 46 9.31 2.47 -3.24
C VAL A 46 8.41 1.32 -2.75
N VAL A 47 8.52 0.94 -1.48
CA VAL A 47 7.67 -0.10 -0.88
C VAL A 47 6.20 0.32 -0.90
N GLY A 48 5.90 1.57 -0.54
CA GLY A 48 4.53 2.10 -0.61
C GLY A 48 3.92 2.01 -2.01
N TRP A 49 4.69 2.35 -3.05
CA TRP A 49 4.26 2.18 -4.44
C TRP A 49 4.02 0.72 -4.82
N ILE A 50 4.85 -0.22 -4.35
CA ILE A 50 4.62 -1.66 -4.58
C ILE A 50 3.30 -2.10 -3.95
N TYR A 51 3.01 -1.69 -2.71
CA TYR A 51 1.76 -2.01 -2.04
C TYR A 51 0.54 -1.47 -2.78
N ILE A 52 0.61 -0.25 -3.32
CA ILE A 52 -0.46 0.34 -4.14
C ILE A 52 -0.67 -0.50 -5.42
N ILE A 53 0.39 -0.83 -6.15
CA ILE A 53 0.31 -1.61 -7.39
C ILE A 53 -0.29 -2.99 -7.13
N VAL A 54 0.20 -3.69 -6.09
CA VAL A 54 -0.29 -5.02 -5.73
C VAL A 54 -1.76 -4.97 -5.30
N GLY A 55 -2.16 -3.98 -4.49
CA GLY A 55 -3.55 -3.81 -4.08
C GLY A 55 -4.49 -3.53 -5.26
N ILE A 56 -4.06 -2.70 -6.23
CA ILE A 56 -4.84 -2.45 -7.46
C ILE A 56 -4.96 -3.74 -8.29
N LEU A 57 -3.87 -4.49 -8.47
CA LEU A 57 -3.90 -5.76 -9.19
C LEU A 57 -4.80 -6.81 -8.50
N GLY A 58 -4.73 -6.92 -7.17
CA GLY A 58 -5.60 -7.79 -6.37
C GLY A 58 -7.08 -7.44 -6.53
N PHE A 59 -7.40 -6.15 -6.50
CA PHE A 59 -8.76 -5.67 -6.74
C PHE A 59 -9.25 -6.00 -8.16
N ILE A 60 -8.43 -5.80 -9.19
CA ILE A 60 -8.77 -6.12 -10.58
C ILE A 60 -9.04 -7.62 -10.73
N ILE A 61 -8.15 -8.48 -10.20
CA ILE A 61 -8.31 -9.94 -10.28
C ILE A 61 -9.57 -10.40 -9.56
N THR A 62 -9.90 -9.80 -8.42
CA THR A 62 -11.10 -10.14 -7.63
C THR A 62 -12.39 -9.66 -8.32
N SER A 63 -12.29 -8.64 -9.18
CA SER A 63 -13.44 -8.04 -9.88
C SER A 63 -13.76 -8.69 -11.24
N ILE A 64 -12.88 -9.56 -11.76
CA ILE A 64 -13.03 -10.32 -13.00
C ILE A 64 -13.62 -11.70 -12.68
#